data_AF-A0A2B2LMQ7-F1
#
_entry.id   AF-A0A2B2LMQ7-F1
#
_cell.length_a   1.000
_cell.length_b   1.000
_cell.length_c   1.000
_cell.angle_alpha   90.00
_cell.angle_beta   90.00
_cell.angle_gamma   90.00
#
_symmetry.space_group_name_H-M   'P 1'
#
loop_
_entity.id
_entity.type
_entity.pdbx_description
1 polymer ?
#
loop_
_entity_poly.entity_id
_entity_poly.type
_entity_poly.pdbx_seq_one_letter_code
_entity_poly.pdbx_strand_id
1 'polypeptide(L)'
;MAGTIITQTGMDEEWGISESALALLRTLDKEYICDIENEEGLILHECGTTLMLGCPISIHWTINHIGENVVLKDFVKLISTDQKAIYYEGLHIEVNENEYRKQIVSFALQAEGLFNKSSEKIISDELDRSMYTDFWTEYDYLLNKYK
;
A
#
# COMPACT_ATOMS: atom_id res chain seq x y z
N MET A 1 2.71 10.28 -24.17
CA MET A 1 2.58 8.81 -24.08
C MET A 1 1.54 8.54 -23.02
N ALA A 2 0.46 7.84 -23.36
CA ALA A 2 -0.55 7.47 -22.37
C ALA A 2 -0.02 6.28 -21.59
N GLY A 3 0.26 6.47 -20.29
CA GLY A 3 0.59 5.35 -19.40
C GLY A 3 -0.66 4.51 -19.09
N THR A 4 -0.46 3.31 -18.56
CA THR A 4 -1.55 2.48 -18.03
C THR A 4 -2.03 3.08 -16.70
N ILE A 5 -3.32 3.37 -16.60
CA ILE A 5 -3.95 3.85 -15.37
C ILE A 5 -4.59 2.65 -14.67
N ILE A 6 -4.15 2.35 -13.44
CA ILE A 6 -4.68 1.25 -12.62
C ILE A 6 -5.84 1.73 -11.73
N THR A 7 -5.73 2.94 -11.19
CA THR A 7 -6.75 3.64 -10.40
C THR A 7 -6.58 5.15 -10.56
N GLN A 8 -7.65 5.92 -10.41
CA GLN A 8 -7.65 7.39 -10.45
C GLN A 8 -8.86 7.96 -9.71
N THR A 9 -8.78 9.25 -9.36
CA THR A 9 -9.90 9.99 -8.78
C THR A 9 -11.12 9.99 -9.70
N GLY A 10 -12.31 9.89 -9.10
CA GLY A 10 -13.58 9.86 -9.84
C GLY A 10 -13.97 8.48 -10.37
N MET A 11 -13.14 7.46 -10.15
CA MET A 11 -13.60 6.07 -10.14
C MET A 11 -14.36 5.84 -8.83
N ASP A 12 -15.49 5.13 -8.87
CA ASP A 12 -16.30 4.77 -7.71
C ASP A 12 -15.58 3.66 -6.90
N GLU A 13 -14.45 4.03 -6.31
CA GLU A 13 -13.49 3.16 -5.64
C GLU A 13 -12.96 3.82 -4.37
N GLU A 14 -12.83 3.06 -3.29
CA GLU A 14 -12.34 3.53 -2.00
C GLU A 14 -11.03 2.81 -1.65
N TRP A 15 -9.99 3.56 -1.28
CA TRP A 15 -8.65 3.02 -1.01
C TRP A 15 -8.13 3.53 0.34
N GLY A 16 -7.69 2.62 1.21
CA GLY A 16 -7.12 2.91 2.53
C GLY A 16 -5.71 3.50 2.41
N ILE A 17 -5.62 4.82 2.55
CA ILE A 17 -4.39 5.58 2.28
C ILE A 17 -3.25 5.20 3.23
N SER A 18 -3.52 5.17 4.54
CA SER A 18 -2.51 4.87 5.58
C SER A 18 -1.98 3.46 5.49
N GLU A 19 -2.87 2.49 5.34
CA GLU A 19 -2.58 1.07 5.29
C GLU A 19 -1.76 0.76 4.03
N SER A 20 -2.14 1.35 2.89
CA SER A 20 -1.37 1.25 1.64
C SER A 20 0.02 1.87 1.78
N ALA A 21 0.14 3.01 2.47
CA ALA A 21 1.44 3.63 2.72
C ALA A 21 2.35 2.74 3.58
N LEU A 22 1.81 2.10 4.63
CA LEU A 22 2.57 1.14 5.43
C LEU A 22 2.99 -0.09 4.60
N ALA A 23 2.05 -0.65 3.84
CA ALA A 23 2.33 -1.79 2.96
C ALA A 23 3.48 -1.48 2.00
N LEU A 24 3.49 -0.29 1.38
CA LEU A 24 4.57 0.16 0.52
C LEU A 24 5.88 0.43 1.27
N LEU A 25 5.84 1.04 2.46
CA LEU A 25 7.05 1.25 3.28
C LEU A 25 7.78 -0.07 3.58
N ARG A 26 7.03 -1.15 3.85
CA ARG A 26 7.57 -2.51 4.08
C ARG A 26 8.34 -3.07 2.88
N THR A 27 8.14 -2.53 1.68
CA THR A 27 8.79 -2.99 0.45
C THR A 27 10.11 -2.27 0.15
N LEU A 28 10.49 -1.27 0.94
CA LEU A 28 11.69 -0.47 0.66
C LEU A 28 13.00 -1.25 0.83
N ASP A 29 13.02 -2.28 1.67
CA ASP A 29 14.15 -3.20 1.84
C ASP A 29 13.76 -4.69 1.72
N LYS A 30 12.53 -4.95 1.30
CA LYS A 30 12.00 -6.30 1.15
C LYS A 30 11.39 -6.47 -0.23
N GLU A 31 11.66 -7.61 -0.84
CA GLU A 31 10.89 -8.04 -2.00
C GLU A 31 9.45 -8.35 -1.59
N TYR A 32 8.55 -8.17 -2.54
CA TYR A 32 7.16 -8.56 -2.41
C TYR A 32 6.79 -9.36 -3.66
N ILE A 33 6.21 -10.54 -3.49
CA ILE A 33 5.76 -11.37 -4.60
C ILE A 33 4.25 -11.27 -4.64
N CYS A 34 3.70 -10.95 -5.81
CA CYS A 34 2.26 -10.92 -5.98
C CYS A 34 1.67 -12.33 -5.82
N ASP A 35 0.98 -12.56 -4.71
CA ASP A 35 0.20 -13.76 -4.43
C ASP A 35 -1.15 -13.33 -3.81
N ILE A 36 -2.18 -13.27 -4.66
CA ILE A 36 -3.52 -12.79 -4.26
C ILE A 36 -4.24 -13.73 -3.28
N GLU A 37 -3.75 -14.95 -3.10
CA GLU A 37 -4.36 -15.93 -2.19
C GLU A 37 -3.71 -15.88 -0.80
N ASN A 38 -2.41 -15.58 -0.74
CA ASN A 38 -1.61 -15.74 0.48
C ASN A 38 -1.00 -14.44 1.02
N GLU A 39 -0.92 -13.37 0.23
CA GLU A 39 -0.28 -12.11 0.62
C GLU A 39 -1.28 -10.95 0.65
N GLU A 40 -1.08 -10.01 1.58
CA GLU A 40 -1.84 -8.76 1.62
C GLU A 40 -1.51 -7.88 0.40
N GLY A 41 -2.46 -7.06 -0.03
CA GLY A 41 -2.27 -6.10 -1.11
C GLY A 41 -1.35 -4.93 -0.76
N LEU A 42 -0.91 -4.20 -1.78
CA LEU A 42 -0.07 -3.00 -1.63
C LEU A 42 -0.90 -1.72 -1.60
N ILE A 43 -1.97 -1.66 -2.41
CA ILE A 43 -3.02 -0.66 -2.27
C ILE A 43 -4.25 -1.37 -1.74
N LEU A 44 -4.64 -1.04 -0.52
CA LEU A 44 -5.71 -1.72 0.21
C LEU A 44 -7.01 -0.93 0.03
N HIS A 45 -8.15 -1.61 -0.05
CA HIS A 45 -9.46 -0.95 0.00
C HIS A 45 -9.64 -0.18 1.32
N GLU A 46 -10.60 0.73 1.43
CA GLU A 46 -10.98 1.33 2.72
C GLU A 46 -12.19 0.58 3.30
N CYS A 47 -12.05 -0.05 4.47
CA CYS A 47 -13.14 -0.81 5.10
C CYS A 47 -13.24 -0.57 6.62
N GLY A 48 -12.55 0.46 7.13
CA GLY A 48 -12.69 0.95 8.49
C GLY A 48 -11.99 0.17 9.60
N THR A 49 -11.32 -0.95 9.30
CA THR A 49 -10.54 -1.74 10.30
C THR A 49 -9.04 -1.64 10.05
N THR A 50 -8.28 -1.20 11.07
CA THR A 50 -6.83 -0.89 10.99
C THR A 50 -5.95 -2.05 10.51
N LEU A 51 -6.38 -3.32 10.62
CA LEU A 51 -5.57 -4.50 10.25
C LEU A 51 -6.27 -5.47 9.28
N MET A 52 -7.31 -5.03 8.56
CA MET A 52 -8.01 -5.74 7.46
C MET A 52 -7.70 -7.23 7.21
N LEU A 53 -7.93 -8.08 8.21
CA LEU A 53 -7.93 -9.52 7.96
C LEU A 53 -9.21 -9.84 7.19
N GLY A 54 -9.11 -9.97 5.86
CA GLY A 54 -10.14 -10.63 5.04
C GLY A 54 -10.88 -9.78 4.01
N CYS A 55 -10.49 -8.52 3.74
CA CYS A 55 -10.98 -7.82 2.54
C CYS A 55 -10.07 -8.15 1.36
N PRO A 56 -10.54 -8.88 0.33
CA PRO A 56 -9.70 -9.21 -0.83
C PRO A 56 -9.61 -8.07 -1.84
N ILE A 57 -10.27 -6.91 -1.62
CA ILE A 57 -10.22 -5.79 -2.57
C ILE A 57 -8.90 -5.05 -2.35
N SER A 58 -8.07 -5.07 -3.38
CA SER A 58 -6.70 -4.58 -3.30
C SER A 58 -6.04 -4.48 -4.67
N ILE A 59 -4.89 -3.80 -4.73
CA ILE A 59 -3.99 -3.80 -5.87
C ILE A 59 -2.67 -4.44 -5.43
N HIS A 60 -2.19 -5.38 -6.23
CA HIS A 60 -0.93 -6.07 -6.04
C HIS A 60 -0.02 -5.88 -7.25
N TRP A 61 1.28 -5.96 -7.01
CA TRP A 61 2.30 -6.16 -8.03
C TRP A 61 3.55 -6.71 -7.35
N THR A 62 4.31 -7.54 -8.05
CA THR A 62 5.62 -8.03 -7.58
C THR A 62 6.63 -6.89 -7.57
N ILE A 63 7.47 -6.83 -6.54
CA ILE A 63 8.56 -5.88 -6.33
C ILE A 63 9.85 -6.68 -6.14
N ASN A 64 10.80 -6.53 -7.06
CA ASN A 64 12.14 -7.12 -6.98
C ASN A 64 13.21 -6.04 -6.96
N HIS A 65 14.13 -6.11 -5.99
CA HIS A 65 15.27 -5.20 -5.90
C HIS A 65 16.47 -5.81 -6.62
N ILE A 66 16.87 -5.23 -7.75
CA ILE A 66 17.92 -5.76 -8.64
C ILE A 66 18.97 -4.67 -8.91
N GLY A 67 20.09 -4.76 -8.21
CA GLY A 67 21.16 -3.76 -8.33
C GLY A 67 20.70 -2.39 -7.85
N GLU A 68 20.77 -1.37 -8.73
CA GLU A 68 20.32 -0.01 -8.43
C GLU A 68 18.86 0.25 -8.88
N ASN A 69 18.15 -0.79 -9.31
CA ASN A 69 16.80 -0.70 -9.85
C ASN A 69 15.83 -1.59 -9.07
N VAL A 70 14.57 -1.19 -9.10
CA VAL A 70 13.43 -1.94 -8.60
C VAL A 70 12.56 -2.30 -9.80
N VAL A 71 12.29 -3.58 -9.94
CA VAL A 71 11.42 -4.12 -10.99
C VAL A 71 10.03 -4.34 -10.42
N LEU A 72 9.04 -3.72 -11.07
CA LEU A 72 7.62 -3.85 -10.77
C LEU A 72 6.92 -4.61 -11.90
N LYS A 73 6.21 -5.69 -11.58
CA LYS A 73 5.54 -6.56 -12.56
C LYS A 73 4.36 -7.30 -11.95
N ASP A 74 3.68 -8.13 -12.73
CA ASP A 74 2.57 -8.99 -12.26
C ASP A 74 1.43 -8.19 -11.60
N PHE A 75 1.12 -7.02 -12.17
CA PHE A 75 0.09 -6.14 -11.64
C PHE A 75 -1.31 -6.77 -11.74
N VAL A 76 -2.03 -6.78 -10.63
CA VAL A 76 -3.40 -7.26 -10.54
C VAL A 76 -4.22 -6.37 -9.61
N LYS A 77 -5.46 -6.09 -10.01
CA LYS A 77 -6.43 -5.33 -9.22
C LYS A 77 -7.64 -6.21 -8.91
N LEU A 78 -7.85 -6.51 -7.64
CA LEU A 78 -9.04 -7.17 -7.12
C LEU A 78 -10.09 -6.09 -6.82
N ILE A 79 -11.24 -6.15 -7.51
CA ILE A 79 -12.25 -5.08 -7.49
C ILE A 79 -13.50 -5.43 -6.68
N SER A 80 -13.58 -6.66 -6.15
CA SER A 80 -14.76 -7.11 -5.41
C SER A 80 -14.44 -8.28 -4.50
N THR A 81 -15.34 -8.53 -3.54
CA THR A 81 -15.21 -9.58 -2.53
C THR A 81 -15.33 -11.00 -3.08
N ASP A 82 -15.86 -11.17 -4.29
CA ASP A 82 -15.85 -12.43 -5.04
C ASP A 82 -14.53 -12.66 -5.83
N GLN A 83 -13.48 -11.89 -5.51
CA GLN A 83 -12.13 -11.98 -6.09
C GLN A 83 -12.09 -11.77 -7.61
N LYS A 84 -13.00 -10.95 -8.17
CA LYS A 84 -12.82 -10.54 -9.57
C LYS A 84 -11.54 -9.73 -9.71
N ALA A 85 -10.66 -10.23 -10.58
CA ALA A 85 -9.35 -9.68 -10.83
C ALA A 85 -9.27 -9.06 -12.23
N ILE A 86 -8.63 -7.89 -12.32
CA ILE A 86 -8.15 -7.30 -13.57
C ILE A 86 -6.63 -7.50 -13.60
N TYR A 87 -6.16 -8.31 -14.54
CA TYR A 87 -4.74 -8.54 -14.77
C TYR A 87 -4.19 -7.56 -15.81
N TYR A 88 -3.05 -6.94 -15.52
CA TYR A 88 -2.38 -6.03 -16.44
C TYR A 88 -1.21 -6.77 -17.11
N GLU A 89 -1.54 -7.69 -18.01
CA GLU A 89 -0.55 -8.55 -18.69
C GLU A 89 0.50 -7.72 -19.44
N GLY A 90 1.77 -8.08 -19.24
CA GLY A 90 2.90 -7.40 -19.87
C GLY A 90 3.25 -6.03 -19.28
N LEU A 91 2.52 -5.53 -18.28
CA LEU A 91 2.90 -4.32 -17.56
C LEU A 91 4.13 -4.62 -16.71
N HIS A 92 5.23 -3.96 -17.08
CA HIS A 92 6.54 -4.12 -16.46
C HIS A 92 7.22 -2.76 -16.40
N ILE A 93 7.70 -2.39 -15.21
CA ILE A 93 8.33 -1.11 -14.95
C ILE A 93 9.64 -1.36 -14.24
N GLU A 94 10.70 -0.73 -14.73
CA GLU A 94 11.98 -0.65 -14.05
C GLU A 94 12.19 0.79 -13.60
N VAL A 95 12.41 0.97 -12.31
CA VAL A 95 12.59 2.29 -11.69
C VAL A 95 13.88 2.28 -10.89
N ASN A 96 14.62 3.39 -10.87
CA ASN A 96 15.80 3.50 -10.02
C ASN A 96 15.39 3.38 -8.54
N GLU A 97 16.17 2.68 -7.73
CA GLU A 97 15.87 2.43 -6.32
C GLU A 97 15.68 3.73 -5.52
N ASN A 98 16.48 4.77 -5.79
CA ASN A 98 16.31 6.05 -5.11
C ASN A 98 15.01 6.74 -5.50
N GLU A 99 14.54 6.57 -6.74
CA GLU A 99 13.27 7.14 -7.18
C GLU A 99 12.09 6.37 -6.57
N TYR A 100 12.15 5.04 -6.57
CA TYR A 100 11.18 4.19 -5.87
C TYR A 100 11.01 4.60 -4.41
N ARG A 101 12.14 4.73 -3.70
CA ARG A 101 12.17 5.15 -2.30
C ARG A 101 11.56 6.54 -2.12
N LYS A 102 11.94 7.52 -2.94
CA LYS A 102 11.40 8.88 -2.86
C LYS A 102 9.89 8.91 -3.04
N GLN A 103 9.35 8.17 -4.01
CA GLN A 103 7.92 8.12 -4.27
C GLN A 103 7.16 7.54 -3.07
N ILE A 104 7.63 6.42 -2.51
CA ILE A 104 6.99 5.77 -1.35
C ILE A 104 7.08 6.65 -0.10
N VAL A 105 8.26 7.20 0.22
CA VAL A 105 8.43 8.10 1.37
C VAL A 105 7.59 9.36 1.20
N SER A 106 7.52 9.92 0.00
CA SER A 106 6.67 11.09 -0.29
C SER A 106 5.18 10.78 -0.12
N PHE A 107 4.73 9.61 -0.55
CA PHE A 107 3.36 9.16 -0.34
C PHE A 107 3.06 8.97 1.15
N ALA A 108 3.95 8.31 1.89
CA ALA A 108 3.81 8.08 3.32
C ALA A 108 3.78 9.38 4.14
N LEU A 109 4.61 10.37 3.80
CA LEU A 109 4.57 11.69 4.45
C LEU A 109 3.25 12.44 4.19
N GLN A 110 2.69 12.30 2.99
CA GLN A 110 1.40 12.90 2.65
C GLN A 110 0.26 12.22 3.42
N ALA A 111 0.27 10.88 3.49
CA ALA A 111 -0.68 10.11 4.27
C ALA A 111 -0.63 10.51 5.75
N GLU A 112 0.54 10.49 6.38
CA GLU A 112 0.77 10.92 7.76
C GLU A 112 0.28 12.37 7.99
N GLY A 113 0.59 13.27 7.04
CA GLY A 113 0.16 14.66 7.10
C GLY A 113 -1.35 14.88 7.04
N LEU A 114 -2.12 13.97 6.44
CA LEU A 114 -3.59 13.99 6.48
C LEU A 114 -4.10 13.60 7.87
N PHE A 115 -3.55 12.55 8.46
CA PHE A 115 -3.94 12.08 9.80
C PHE A 115 -3.56 13.06 10.90
N ASN A 116 -2.37 13.68 10.83
CA ASN A 116 -1.93 14.69 11.80
C ASN A 116 -2.80 15.96 11.82
N LYS A 117 -3.56 16.20 10.74
CA LYS A 117 -4.53 17.32 10.65
C LYS A 117 -5.95 16.91 11.02
N SER A 118 -6.20 15.62 11.20
CA SER A 118 -7.50 15.08 11.57
C SER A 118 -7.75 15.22 13.07
N SER A 119 -9.01 15.09 13.48
CA SER A 119 -9.34 15.00 14.91
C SER A 119 -8.80 13.70 15.49
N GLU A 120 -8.39 13.73 16.75
CA GLU A 120 -7.91 12.54 17.44
C GLU A 120 -8.96 11.41 17.39
N LYS A 121 -8.53 10.21 16.99
CA LYS A 121 -9.39 9.03 16.92
C LYS A 121 -9.70 8.55 18.33
N ILE A 122 -10.97 8.59 18.73
CA ILE A 122 -11.41 8.05 20.01
C ILE A 122 -11.61 6.54 19.86
N ILE A 123 -10.76 5.76 20.51
CA ILE A 123 -10.81 4.29 20.50
C ILE A 123 -11.15 3.79 21.90
N SER A 124 -12.36 3.27 22.10
CA SER A 124 -12.84 2.78 23.40
C SER A 124 -12.40 1.35 23.72
N ASP A 125 -12.18 0.54 22.69
CA ASP A 125 -11.75 -0.84 22.83
C ASP A 125 -10.22 -0.95 23.01
N GLU A 126 -9.77 -1.78 23.95
CA GLU A 126 -8.34 -1.92 24.27
C GLU A 126 -7.56 -2.63 23.17
N LEU A 127 -8.17 -3.63 22.51
CA LEU A 127 -7.54 -4.36 21.41
C LEU A 127 -7.36 -3.45 20.20
N ASP A 128 -8.41 -2.72 19.83
CA ASP A 128 -8.34 -1.72 18.75
C ASP A 128 -7.30 -0.64 19.03
N ARG A 129 -7.18 -0.23 20.29
CA ARG A 129 -6.17 0.76 20.71
C ARG A 129 -4.76 0.22 20.55
N SER A 130 -4.51 -1.02 20.99
CA SER A 130 -3.22 -1.68 20.81
C SER A 130 -2.87 -1.77 19.33
N MET A 131 -3.79 -2.27 18.49
CA MET A 131 -3.59 -2.42 17.06
C MET A 131 -3.30 -1.08 16.37
N TYR A 132 -4.02 -0.02 16.77
CA TYR A 132 -3.77 1.34 16.27
C TYR A 132 -2.39 1.86 16.68
N THR A 133 -1.98 1.63 17.92
CA THR A 133 -0.64 2.03 18.40
C THR A 133 0.47 1.24 17.70
N ASP A 134 0.29 -0.06 17.52
CA ASP A 134 1.27 -0.92 16.83
C ASP A 134 1.43 -0.51 15.37
N PHE A 135 0.31 -0.23 14.68
CA PHE A 135 0.30 0.28 13.31
C PHE A 135 1.15 1.55 13.17
N TRP A 136 0.88 2.57 13.98
CA TRP A 136 1.63 3.84 13.88
C TRP A 136 3.07 3.72 14.36
N THR A 137 3.36 2.83 15.32
CA THR A 137 4.73 2.57 15.75
C THR A 137 5.57 1.98 14.62
N GLU A 138 5.03 0.99 13.88
CA GLU A 138 5.70 0.43 12.71
C GLU A 138 5.83 1.46 11.59
N TYR A 139 4.76 2.21 11.33
CA TYR A 139 4.73 3.28 10.33
C TYR A 139 5.84 4.30 10.57
N ASP A 140 5.91 4.85 11.78
CA ASP A 140 6.89 5.86 12.17
C ASP A 140 8.31 5.30 12.12
N TYR A 141 8.50 4.05 12.56
CA TYR A 141 9.80 3.39 12.52
C TYR A 141 10.32 3.29 11.07
N LEU A 142 9.51 2.76 10.16
CA LEU A 142 9.89 2.61 8.76
C LEU A 142 10.06 3.98 8.10
N LEU A 143 9.14 4.91 8.30
CA LEU A 143 9.23 6.24 7.70
C LEU A 143 10.50 6.98 8.14
N ASN A 144 10.83 6.96 9.43
CA ASN A 144 12.04 7.60 9.95
C ASN A 144 13.34 6.91 9.50
N LYS A 145 13.30 5.62 9.17
CA LYS A 145 14.45 4.90 8.61
C LYS A 145 14.79 5.36 7.18
N TYR A 146 13.80 5.79 6.41
CA TYR A 146 13.97 6.12 4.98
C TYR A 146 13.84 7.60 4.61
N LYS A 147 13.50 8.46 5.57
CA LYS A 147 13.47 9.92 5.44
C LYS A 147 14.87 10.52 5.42
#